data_AF-A0A821C632-F1
#
_entry.id   AF-A0A821C632-F1
#
_cell.length_a   1.000
_cell.length_b   1.000
_cell.length_c   1.000
_cell.angle_alpha   90.00
_cell.angle_beta   90.00
_cell.angle_gamma   90.00
#
_symmetry.space_group_name_H-M   'P 1'
#
loop_
_entity.id
_entity.type
_entity.pdbx_description
1 polymer ?
#
loop_
_entity_poly.entity_id
_entity_poly.type
_entity_poly.pdbx_seq_one_letter_code
_entity_poly.pdbx_strand_id
1 'polypeptide(L)'
;PKDGVLGTEKNSAVSALIQNGNPFPENYFWQCERELLEFDHLKVINITNQQAKLLLIGIFIFRALITTLLLKPVKYRLILGHLTSHQSANLKVLASVMLYIGRRAVGSKSHILPLPHEWHLSLYTDLDIEAIIQHSEINSTINTCEQSLRMWCEEYIRRIDANFGKELRI
;
A
#
# COMPACT_ATOMS: atom_id res chain seq x y z
N PRO A 1 -2.87 -6.41 -15.10
CA PRO A 1 -3.07 -7.60 -15.96
C PRO A 1 -4.57 -7.69 -16.31
N LYS A 2 -4.96 -8.35 -17.42
CA LYS A 2 -6.39 -8.60 -17.65
C LYS A 2 -6.89 -9.66 -16.67
N ASP A 3 -6.16 -10.77 -16.57
CA ASP A 3 -6.54 -11.93 -15.75
C ASP A 3 -5.63 -12.14 -14.53
N GLY A 4 -6.04 -13.06 -13.66
CA GLY A 4 -5.30 -13.46 -12.45
C GLY A 4 -5.66 -12.66 -11.20
N VAL A 5 -4.90 -12.86 -10.12
CA VAL A 5 -5.14 -12.19 -8.82
C VAL A 5 -5.08 -10.66 -8.94
N LEU A 6 -4.27 -10.16 -9.89
CA LEU A 6 -4.14 -8.74 -10.25
C LEU A 6 -4.99 -8.33 -11.45
N GLY A 7 -5.92 -9.19 -11.86
CA GLY A 7 -6.82 -8.95 -12.97
C GLY A 7 -7.76 -7.79 -12.66
N THR A 8 -8.26 -7.14 -13.69
CA THR A 8 -9.28 -6.08 -13.56
C THR A 8 -10.66 -6.58 -13.99
N GLU A 9 -10.84 -7.90 -14.06
CA GLU A 9 -12.09 -8.56 -14.44
C GLU A 9 -13.08 -8.70 -13.29
N LYS A 10 -14.33 -9.04 -13.64
CA LYS A 10 -15.49 -9.14 -12.75
C LYS A 10 -15.31 -9.99 -11.50
N ASN A 11 -14.46 -11.00 -11.60
CA ASN A 11 -14.21 -11.96 -10.53
C ASN A 11 -12.84 -11.76 -9.86
N SER A 12 -12.13 -10.66 -10.14
CA SER A 12 -10.87 -10.40 -9.48
C SER A 12 -11.11 -9.97 -8.03
N ALA A 13 -10.43 -10.62 -7.09
CA ALA A 13 -10.56 -10.35 -5.67
C ALA A 13 -10.25 -8.88 -5.35
N VAL A 14 -9.29 -8.29 -6.06
CA VAL A 14 -8.86 -6.90 -5.86
C VAL A 14 -9.92 -5.93 -6.38
N SER A 15 -10.62 -6.26 -7.47
CA SER A 15 -11.73 -5.44 -7.96
C SER A 15 -12.88 -5.41 -6.96
N ALA A 16 -13.21 -6.55 -6.35
CA ALA A 16 -14.21 -6.60 -5.29
C ALA A 16 -13.80 -5.72 -4.10
N LEU A 17 -12.55 -5.81 -3.63
CA LEU A 17 -12.10 -5.06 -2.44
C LEU A 17 -12.08 -3.53 -2.59
N ILE A 18 -12.17 -3.00 -3.82
CA ILE A 18 -12.23 -1.54 -4.05
C ILE A 18 -13.63 -1.02 -4.43
N GLN A 19 -14.66 -1.85 -4.26
CA GLN A 19 -16.07 -1.49 -4.45
C GLN A 19 -16.77 -1.29 -3.10
N ASN A 20 -17.84 -0.47 -3.09
CA ASN A 20 -18.62 -0.21 -1.88
C ASN A 20 -19.24 -1.49 -1.30
N GLY A 21 -19.38 -1.55 0.02
CA GLY A 21 -20.14 -2.61 0.69
C GLY A 21 -19.36 -3.90 0.95
N ASN A 22 -18.07 -3.95 0.62
CA ASN A 22 -17.24 -5.14 0.85
C ASN A 22 -16.76 -5.21 2.30
N PRO A 23 -16.97 -6.34 2.99
CA PRO A 23 -16.51 -6.52 4.35
C PRO A 23 -15.01 -6.82 4.38
N PHE A 24 -14.30 -6.22 5.33
CA PHE A 24 -12.92 -6.56 5.63
C PHE A 24 -12.81 -7.28 6.97
N PRO A 25 -11.77 -8.11 7.19
CA PRO A 25 -11.50 -8.70 8.49
C PRO A 25 -11.40 -7.64 9.58
N GLU A 26 -11.78 -8.00 10.81
CA GLU A 26 -11.54 -7.13 11.96
C GLU A 26 -10.05 -6.82 12.09
N ASN A 27 -9.73 -5.55 12.39
CA ASN A 27 -8.37 -5.04 12.48
C ASN A 27 -7.55 -5.14 11.18
N TYR A 28 -8.21 -5.28 10.02
CA TYR A 28 -7.51 -5.27 8.74
C TYR A 28 -6.84 -3.92 8.47
N PHE A 29 -7.56 -2.82 8.68
CA PHE A 29 -7.10 -1.45 8.41
C PHE A 29 -6.27 -0.87 9.54
N TRP A 30 -5.17 -0.22 9.18
CA TRP A 30 -4.37 0.55 10.14
C TRP A 30 -4.99 1.90 10.43
N GLN A 31 -4.51 2.55 11.48
CA GLN A 31 -5.04 3.82 11.92
C GLN A 31 -5.17 4.86 10.81
N CYS A 32 -4.10 5.14 10.04
CA CYS A 32 -4.16 6.16 9.00
C CYS A 32 -5.11 5.80 7.84
N GLU A 33 -5.38 4.51 7.61
CA GLU A 33 -6.38 4.09 6.64
C GLU A 33 -7.79 4.28 7.19
N ARG A 34 -8.01 3.96 8.48
CA ARG A 34 -9.30 4.16 9.15
C ARG A 34 -9.71 5.62 9.22
N GLU A 35 -8.74 6.54 9.32
CA GLU A 35 -8.98 7.98 9.33
C GLU A 35 -9.43 8.53 7.97
N LEU A 36 -9.16 7.80 6.86
CA LEU A 36 -9.44 8.25 5.49
C LEU A 36 -10.57 7.46 4.80
N LEU A 37 -10.94 6.31 5.34
CA LEU A 37 -11.99 5.45 4.85
C LEU A 37 -13.26 5.65 5.67
N GLU A 38 -14.41 5.58 4.99
CA GLU A 38 -15.71 5.59 5.65
C GLU A 38 -16.22 4.16 5.78
N PHE A 39 -16.85 3.86 6.93
CA PHE A 39 -17.29 2.52 7.26
C PHE A 39 -18.77 2.49 7.65
N ASP A 40 -19.50 1.55 7.07
CA ASP A 40 -20.78 1.06 7.57
C ASP A 40 -20.54 -0.32 8.21
N HIS A 41 -20.47 -0.35 9.54
CA HIS A 41 -19.99 -1.49 10.32
C HIS A 41 -18.56 -1.94 9.90
N LEU A 42 -18.44 -3.06 9.17
CA LEU A 42 -17.16 -3.59 8.66
C LEU A 42 -16.98 -3.35 7.15
N LYS A 43 -17.92 -2.67 6.52
CA LYS A 43 -17.96 -2.45 5.07
C LYS A 43 -17.45 -1.06 4.75
N VAL A 44 -16.52 -0.96 3.81
CA VAL A 44 -16.07 0.34 3.30
C VAL A 44 -17.15 0.91 2.38
N ILE A 45 -17.51 2.18 2.60
CA ILE A 45 -18.50 2.92 1.81
C ILE A 45 -17.87 4.19 1.20
N ASN A 46 -18.57 4.82 0.26
CA ASN A 46 -18.19 6.09 -0.39
C ASN A 46 -16.74 6.10 -0.94
N ILE A 47 -16.33 5.02 -1.62
CA ILE A 47 -14.97 4.87 -2.13
C ILE A 47 -14.71 5.83 -3.31
N THR A 48 -14.17 7.01 -3.02
CA THR A 48 -13.67 7.90 -4.09
C THR A 48 -12.40 7.33 -4.73
N ASN A 49 -11.91 7.97 -5.81
CA ASN A 49 -10.62 7.61 -6.40
C ASN A 49 -9.46 7.66 -5.40
N GLN A 50 -9.53 8.55 -4.42
CA GLN A 50 -8.51 8.68 -3.39
C GLN A 50 -8.53 7.49 -2.42
N GLN A 51 -9.71 7.09 -1.95
CA GLN A 51 -9.88 5.88 -1.14
C GLN A 51 -9.50 4.63 -1.93
N ALA A 52 -9.84 4.54 -3.21
CA ALA A 52 -9.43 3.42 -4.06
C ALA A 52 -7.90 3.34 -4.21
N LYS A 53 -7.21 4.47 -4.38
CA LYS A 53 -5.72 4.52 -4.37
C LYS A 53 -5.15 4.01 -3.05
N LEU A 54 -5.72 4.48 -1.93
CA LEU A 54 -5.34 4.04 -0.58
C LEU A 54 -5.51 2.53 -0.43
N LEU A 55 -6.65 1.97 -0.85
CA LEU A 55 -6.93 0.53 -0.78
C LEU A 55 -5.96 -0.28 -1.63
N LEU A 56 -5.66 0.15 -2.87
CA LEU A 56 -4.71 -0.54 -3.74
C LEU A 56 -3.30 -0.56 -3.14
N ILE A 57 -2.78 0.59 -2.69
CA ILE A 57 -1.46 0.68 -2.07
C ILE A 57 -1.46 -0.10 -0.74
N GLY A 58 -2.53 0.00 0.03
CA GLY A 58 -2.80 -0.74 1.26
C GLY A 58 -2.71 -2.26 1.10
N ILE A 59 -3.33 -2.80 0.05
CA ILE A 59 -3.34 -4.24 -0.23
C ILE A 59 -1.94 -4.68 -0.72
N PHE A 60 -1.39 -4.02 -1.73
CA PHE A 60 -0.21 -4.53 -2.45
C PHE A 60 1.12 -4.15 -1.81
N ILE A 61 1.30 -2.88 -1.48
CA ILE A 61 2.59 -2.38 -1.01
C ILE A 61 2.70 -2.63 0.49
N PHE A 62 1.69 -2.16 1.20
CA PHE A 62 1.63 -2.14 2.64
C PHE A 62 1.50 -3.55 3.26
N ARG A 63 0.51 -4.32 2.83
CA ARG A 63 0.26 -5.66 3.39
C ARG A 63 1.05 -6.75 2.67
N ALA A 64 0.89 -6.89 1.36
CA ALA A 64 1.51 -7.99 0.62
C ALA A 64 3.04 -7.84 0.59
N LEU A 65 3.57 -6.73 0.09
CA LEU A 65 5.02 -6.56 -0.04
C LEU A 65 5.70 -6.34 1.31
N ILE A 66 5.33 -5.31 2.06
CA ILE A 66 6.05 -4.93 3.29
C ILE A 66 5.77 -5.91 4.43
N THR A 67 4.51 -6.04 4.85
CA THR A 67 4.17 -6.81 6.06
C THR A 67 4.42 -8.31 5.91
N THR A 68 4.20 -8.83 4.70
CA THR A 68 4.31 -10.26 4.42
C THR A 68 5.69 -10.62 3.87
N LEU A 69 6.12 -10.04 2.75
CA LEU A 69 7.36 -10.48 2.11
C LEU A 69 8.62 -9.91 2.79
N LEU A 70 8.66 -8.62 3.11
CA LEU A 70 9.88 -7.98 3.64
C LEU A 70 10.07 -8.18 5.15
N LEU A 71 8.99 -8.07 5.93
CA LEU A 71 9.07 -8.21 7.38
C LEU A 71 9.00 -9.66 7.88
N LYS A 72 8.49 -10.59 7.06
CA LYS A 72 8.33 -12.00 7.45
C LYS A 72 8.82 -12.98 6.36
N PRO A 73 9.98 -12.75 5.72
CA PRO A 73 10.41 -13.54 4.55
C PRO A 73 10.58 -15.02 4.88
N VAL A 74 11.03 -15.35 6.09
CA VAL A 74 11.19 -16.75 6.55
C VAL A 74 9.82 -17.43 6.74
N LYS A 75 8.85 -16.73 7.36
CA LYS A 75 7.49 -17.27 7.58
C LYS A 75 6.82 -17.65 6.25
N TYR A 76 7.05 -16.85 5.22
CA TYR A 76 6.50 -17.06 3.88
C TYR A 76 7.45 -17.81 2.94
N ARG A 77 8.52 -18.42 3.49
CA ARG A 77 9.46 -19.31 2.77
C ARG A 77 10.16 -18.65 1.58
N LEU A 78 10.33 -17.33 1.60
CA LEU A 78 11.15 -16.62 0.61
C LEU A 78 12.64 -16.81 0.86
N ILE A 79 13.01 -17.01 2.12
CA ILE A 79 14.37 -17.26 2.57
C ILE A 79 14.35 -18.51 3.45
N LEU A 80 15.31 -19.40 3.23
CA LEU A 80 15.50 -20.60 4.03
C LEU A 80 16.40 -20.27 5.23
N GLY A 81 16.04 -20.79 6.41
CA GLY A 81 16.81 -20.59 7.63
C GLY A 81 16.53 -19.24 8.32
N HIS A 82 17.55 -18.67 8.96
CA HIS A 82 17.46 -17.43 9.71
C HIS A 82 18.15 -16.30 8.97
N LEU A 83 17.59 -15.09 9.07
CA LEU A 83 18.26 -13.88 8.60
C LEU A 83 19.44 -13.55 9.50
N THR A 84 20.55 -13.12 8.91
CA THR A 84 21.62 -12.45 9.66
C THR A 84 21.14 -11.08 10.17
N SER A 85 21.87 -10.50 11.12
CA SER A 85 21.61 -9.15 11.62
C SER A 85 21.62 -8.11 10.51
N HIS A 86 22.62 -8.16 9.62
CA HIS A 86 22.73 -7.26 8.47
C HIS A 86 21.58 -7.42 7.48
N GLN A 87 21.19 -8.66 7.15
CA GLN A 87 20.06 -8.90 6.25
C GLN A 87 18.75 -8.36 6.83
N SER A 88 18.53 -8.57 8.13
CA SER A 88 17.34 -8.06 8.83
C SER A 88 17.31 -6.52 8.82
N ALA A 89 18.44 -5.88 9.09
CA ALA A 89 18.57 -4.42 9.05
C ALA A 89 18.31 -3.86 7.64
N ASN A 90 18.90 -4.48 6.61
CA ASN A 90 18.71 -4.06 5.21
C ASN A 90 17.25 -4.20 4.77
N LEU A 91 16.58 -5.30 5.13
CA LEU A 91 15.15 -5.48 4.84
C LEU A 91 14.29 -4.44 5.58
N LYS A 92 14.64 -4.09 6.82
CA LYS A 92 13.96 -3.05 7.58
C LYS A 92 14.10 -1.68 6.92
N VAL A 93 15.30 -1.31 6.47
CA VAL A 93 15.53 -0.07 5.70
C VAL A 93 14.70 -0.06 4.42
N LEU A 94 14.76 -1.15 3.63
CA LEU A 94 14.01 -1.26 2.38
C LEU A 94 12.50 -1.15 2.61
N ALA A 95 11.98 -1.83 3.63
CA ALA A 95 10.58 -1.78 4.01
C ALA A 95 10.16 -0.36 4.44
N SER A 96 10.99 0.34 5.22
CA SER A 96 10.75 1.74 5.61
C SER A 96 10.72 2.69 4.41
N VAL A 97 11.66 2.56 3.47
CA VAL A 97 11.69 3.39 2.26
C VAL A 97 10.49 3.11 1.35
N MET A 98 10.15 1.83 1.12
CA MET A 98 8.98 1.46 0.32
C MET A 98 7.68 1.95 0.95
N LEU A 99 7.59 1.90 2.27
CA LEU A 99 6.47 2.46 3.00
C LEU A 99 6.37 3.98 2.79
N TYR A 100 7.48 4.69 2.96
CA TYR A 100 7.54 6.13 2.73
C TYR A 100 7.05 6.49 1.31
N ILE A 101 7.50 5.76 0.29
CA ILE A 101 7.04 5.92 -1.09
C ILE A 101 5.53 5.68 -1.21
N GLY A 102 5.00 4.60 -0.62
CA GLY A 102 3.57 4.30 -0.68
C GLY A 102 2.70 5.35 0.01
N ARG A 103 3.12 5.85 1.19
CA ARG A 103 2.44 6.95 1.90
C ARG A 103 2.45 8.25 1.11
N ARG A 104 3.55 8.56 0.42
CA ARG A 104 3.63 9.68 -0.52
C ARG A 104 2.70 9.50 -1.71
N ALA A 105 2.66 8.30 -2.30
CA ALA A 105 1.85 8.02 -3.47
C ALA A 105 0.34 8.08 -3.20
N VAL A 106 -0.09 7.71 -1.98
CA VAL A 106 -1.47 7.96 -1.54
C VAL A 106 -1.68 9.44 -1.24
N GLY A 107 -0.85 10.04 -0.39
CA GLY A 107 -0.96 11.44 0.00
C GLY A 107 -0.77 12.42 -1.16
N SER A 108 -0.74 13.72 -0.85
CA SER A 108 -0.29 14.73 -1.80
C SER A 108 1.21 14.98 -1.64
N LYS A 109 1.87 15.63 -2.61
CA LYS A 109 3.29 16.01 -2.46
C LYS A 109 3.54 16.86 -1.20
N SER A 110 2.54 17.63 -0.77
CA SER A 110 2.60 18.49 0.43
C SER A 110 2.10 17.81 1.70
N HIS A 111 1.46 16.64 1.60
CA HIS A 111 0.89 15.94 2.74
C HIS A 111 1.07 14.42 2.58
N ILE A 112 2.17 13.93 3.16
CA ILE A 112 2.47 12.50 3.25
C ILE A 112 1.62 11.91 4.38
N LEU A 113 1.04 10.73 4.15
CA LEU A 113 0.33 10.05 5.24
C LEU A 113 1.27 9.81 6.43
N PRO A 114 0.79 9.92 7.68
CA PRO A 114 1.61 9.63 8.84
C PRO A 114 2.00 8.15 8.86
N LEU A 115 3.11 7.84 9.52
CA LEU A 115 3.51 6.46 9.80
C LEU A 115 2.48 5.83 10.76
N PRO A 116 1.83 4.71 10.40
CA PRO A 116 0.97 3.97 11.33
C PRO A 116 1.65 3.61 12.66
N HIS A 117 0.94 3.77 13.78
CA HIS A 117 1.45 3.39 15.10
C HIS A 117 1.84 1.91 15.18
N GLU A 118 1.11 1.06 14.47
CA GLU A 118 1.33 -0.39 14.37
C GLU A 118 2.74 -0.76 13.86
N TRP A 119 3.46 0.19 13.25
CA TRP A 119 4.75 -0.04 12.61
C TRP A 119 5.96 0.56 13.31
N HIS A 120 5.77 1.38 14.35
CA HIS A 120 6.88 2.08 15.01
C HIS A 120 7.92 1.12 15.61
N LEU A 121 7.53 -0.10 15.99
CA LEU A 121 8.44 -1.11 16.51
C LEU A 121 9.16 -1.91 15.41
N SER A 122 8.52 -2.06 14.24
CA SER A 122 9.00 -2.94 13.16
C SER A 122 9.79 -2.19 12.08
N LEU A 123 9.56 -0.89 11.92
CA LEU A 123 10.15 -0.06 10.88
C LEU A 123 10.90 1.14 11.47
N TYR A 124 11.83 1.68 10.71
CA TYR A 124 12.44 2.97 10.98
C TYR A 124 11.45 4.11 10.68
N THR A 125 11.50 5.16 11.49
CA THR A 125 10.72 6.40 11.29
C THR A 125 11.26 7.21 10.12
N ASP A 126 10.51 8.23 9.69
CA ASP A 126 10.94 9.13 8.62
C ASP A 126 12.21 9.91 9.00
N LEU A 127 12.39 10.23 10.28
CA LEU A 127 13.61 10.86 10.80
C LEU A 127 14.80 9.91 10.75
N ASP A 128 14.60 8.64 11.11
CA ASP A 128 15.68 7.63 11.11
C ASP A 128 16.26 7.39 9.71
N ILE A 129 15.43 7.51 8.66
CA ILE A 129 15.84 7.29 7.26
C ILE A 129 16.08 8.60 6.49
N GLU A 130 16.04 9.75 7.16
CA GLU A 130 16.07 11.07 6.51
C GLU A 130 17.27 11.22 5.57
N ALA A 131 18.47 10.86 6.05
CA ALA A 131 19.70 10.91 5.27
C ALA A 131 19.65 10.04 4.00
N ILE A 132 18.92 8.93 4.04
CA ILE A 132 18.76 8.02 2.89
C ILE A 132 17.81 8.65 1.87
N ILE A 133 16.65 9.13 2.32
CA ILE A 133 15.62 9.66 1.41
C ILE A 133 15.98 11.04 0.84
N GLN A 134 16.87 11.79 1.51
CA GLN A 134 17.38 13.08 1.02
C GLN A 134 18.60 12.94 0.10
N HIS A 135 19.26 11.77 0.06
CA HIS A 135 20.35 11.53 -0.89
C HIS A 135 19.84 11.73 -2.33
N SER A 136 20.52 12.55 -3.13
CA SER A 136 20.01 13.05 -4.41
C SER A 136 19.55 11.96 -5.39
N GLU A 137 20.36 10.91 -5.56
CA GLU A 137 20.05 9.78 -6.44
C GLU A 137 18.87 8.94 -5.94
N ILE A 138 18.79 8.75 -4.62
CA ILE A 138 17.73 7.97 -3.99
C ILE A 138 16.43 8.77 -4.03
N ASN A 139 16.49 10.08 -3.75
CA ASN A 139 15.35 10.98 -3.84
C ASN A 139 14.77 11.01 -5.25
N SER A 140 15.62 11.12 -6.28
CA SER A 140 15.20 11.01 -7.68
C SER A 140 14.44 9.70 -7.94
N THR A 141 15.01 8.58 -7.49
CA THR A 141 14.39 7.25 -7.63
C THR A 141 13.06 7.17 -6.88
N ILE A 142 12.99 7.68 -5.65
CA ILE A 142 11.77 7.76 -4.84
C ILE A 142 10.68 8.53 -5.57
N ASN A 143 11.00 9.67 -6.18
CA ASN A 143 10.04 10.47 -6.94
C ASN A 143 9.53 9.72 -8.18
N THR A 144 10.42 9.02 -8.89
CA THR A 144 10.03 8.16 -10.02
C THR A 144 9.12 7.01 -9.58
N CYS A 145 9.45 6.34 -8.47
CA CYS A 145 8.63 5.27 -7.92
C CYS A 145 7.27 5.77 -7.44
N GLU A 146 7.21 6.92 -6.76
CA GLU A 146 5.97 7.57 -6.35
C GLU A 146 5.08 7.84 -7.57
N GLN A 147 5.62 8.48 -8.60
CA GLN A 147 4.87 8.80 -9.81
C GLN A 147 4.39 7.54 -10.52
N SER A 148 5.23 6.50 -10.60
CA SER A 148 4.88 5.21 -11.20
C SER A 148 3.74 4.53 -10.45
N LEU A 149 3.75 4.55 -9.11
CA LEU A 149 2.67 4.00 -8.29
C LEU A 149 1.38 4.78 -8.47
N ARG A 150 1.44 6.12 -8.54
CA ARG A 150 0.25 6.96 -8.80
C ARG A 150 -0.37 6.62 -10.15
N MET A 151 0.43 6.60 -11.22
CA MET A 151 -0.03 6.27 -12.57
C MET A 151 -0.60 4.84 -12.62
N TRP A 152 0.05 3.89 -11.97
CA TRP A 152 -0.43 2.52 -11.89
C TRP A 152 -1.80 2.44 -11.19
N CYS A 153 -1.99 3.12 -10.05
CA CYS A 153 -3.28 3.14 -9.37
C CYS A 153 -4.37 3.79 -10.23
N GLU A 154 -4.07 4.92 -10.88
CA GLU A 154 -5.00 5.63 -11.75
C GLU A 154 -5.45 4.77 -12.92
N GLU A 155 -4.50 4.11 -13.59
CA GLU A 155 -4.79 3.19 -14.68
C GLU A 155 -5.59 1.96 -14.21
N TYR A 156 -5.28 1.43 -13.01
CA TYR A 156 -6.00 0.31 -12.42
C TYR A 156 -7.46 0.68 -12.13
N ILE A 157 -7.69 1.84 -11.49
CA ILE A 157 -9.02 2.37 -11.20
C ILE A 157 -9.79 2.64 -12.50
N ARG A 158 -9.14 3.25 -13.51
CA ARG A 158 -9.76 3.53 -14.81
C ARG A 158 -10.25 2.26 -15.49
N ARG A 159 -9.48 1.16 -15.43
CA ARG A 159 -9.88 -0.14 -16.00
C ARG A 159 -11.06 -0.76 -15.26
N ILE A 160 -11.11 -0.60 -13.94
CA ILE A 160 -12.26 -1.05 -13.16
C ILE A 160 -13.48 -0.21 -13.48
N ASP A 161 -13.38 1.12 -13.54
CA ASP A 161 -14.53 1.94 -13.92
C ASP A 161 -15.07 1.59 -15.31
N ALA A 162 -14.19 1.32 -16.27
CA ALA A 162 -14.59 0.92 -17.62
C ALA A 162 -15.33 -0.42 -17.64
N ASN A 163 -14.98 -1.36 -16.75
CA ASN A 163 -15.55 -2.70 -16.71
C ASN A 163 -16.83 -2.80 -15.87
N PHE A 164 -17.02 -1.89 -14.92
CA PHE A 164 -18.05 -2.02 -13.87
C PHE A 164 -18.96 -0.81 -13.71
N GLY A 165 -18.60 0.34 -14.28
CA GLY A 165 -19.30 1.61 -14.07
C GLY A 165 -18.89 2.29 -12.76
N LYS A 166 -18.82 3.63 -12.78
CA LYS A 166 -18.42 4.45 -11.61
C LYS A 166 -19.39 4.34 -10.43
N GLU A 167 -20.65 3.99 -10.71
CA GLU A 167 -21.76 3.95 -9.76
C GLU A 167 -21.59 2.90 -8.65
N LEU A 168 -20.67 1.93 -8.81
CA LEU A 168 -20.35 0.95 -7.76
C LEU A 168 -19.37 1.49 -6.71
N ARG A 169 -18.87 2.71 -6.88
CA ARG A 169 -17.91 3.38 -5.98
C ARG A 169 -18.44 4.70 -5.40
N ILE A 170 -19.48 5.29 -5.98
CA ILE A 170 -20.12 6.56 -5.55
C ILE A 170 -21.61 6.34 -5.36
#